data_AF-A0ABD3KDI0-F1
#
_entry.id   AF-A0ABD3KDI0-F1
#
_cell.length_a   1.000
_cell.length_b   1.000
_cell.length_c   1.000
_cell.angle_alpha   90.00
_cell.angle_beta   90.00
_cell.angle_gamma   90.00
#
_symmetry.space_group_name_H-M   'P 1'
#
loop_
_entity.id
_entity.type
_entity.pdbx_description
1 polymer ?
#
loop_
_entity_poly.entity_id
_entity_poly.type
_entity_poly.pdbx_seq_one_letter_code
_entity_poly.pdbx_strand_id
1 'polypeptide(L)'
;MKLAPIVAFGFLCICNYASGKPDLDVVSFICSDTLFSGTDVYRASVLEVVLQLQVGTPAYGCNYHFQFTSNSDTCYGRGACDGAFAPWDCEMCLNFAGDYLGVRCPQSVGVKLQLQDCRIRFESYSFVE
;
A
#
# COMPACT_ATOMS: atom_id res chain seq x y z
N MET A 1 15.73 -46.00 0.04
CA MET A 1 14.96 -44.74 0.13
C MET A 1 15.30 -44.09 1.46
N LYS A 2 16.11 -43.03 1.45
CA LYS A 2 16.42 -42.26 2.66
C LYS A 2 15.53 -41.02 2.62
N LEU A 3 14.55 -40.94 3.51
CA LEU A 3 13.75 -39.74 3.71
C LEU A 3 14.63 -38.73 4.45
N ALA A 4 14.96 -37.63 3.77
CA ALA A 4 15.57 -36.47 4.40
C ALA A 4 14.47 -35.66 5.12
N PRO A 5 14.73 -35.11 6.31
CA PRO A 5 13.78 -34.20 6.93
C PRO A 5 13.76 -32.91 6.11
N ILE A 6 12.57 -32.55 5.62
CA ILE A 6 12.32 -31.24 5.02
C ILE A 6 12.40 -30.24 6.18
N VAL A 7 13.54 -29.58 6.32
CA VAL A 7 13.66 -28.39 7.16
C VAL A 7 12.92 -27.28 6.41
N ALA A 8 11.63 -27.15 6.69
CA ALA A 8 10.89 -25.96 6.32
C ALA A 8 11.43 -24.81 7.18
N PHE A 9 12.40 -24.07 6.65
CA PHE A 9 12.68 -22.71 7.13
C PHE A 9 11.47 -21.86 6.77
N GLY A 10 10.40 -22.01 7.55
CA GLY A 10 9.33 -21.03 7.60
C GLY A 10 9.96 -19.76 8.14
N PHE A 11 10.29 -18.83 7.25
CA PHE A 11 10.52 -17.45 7.60
C PHE A 11 9.17 -16.87 8.04
N LEU A 12 8.69 -17.31 9.21
CA LEU A 12 7.67 -16.61 9.95
C LEU A 12 8.30 -15.28 10.32
N CYS A 13 8.03 -14.25 9.52
CA CYS A 13 8.07 -12.87 10.01
C CYS A 13 7.01 -12.77 11.11
N ILE A 14 7.36 -13.25 12.30
CA ILE A 14 6.64 -12.97 13.53
C ILE A 14 6.94 -11.50 13.82
N CYS A 15 6.10 -10.61 13.31
CA CYS A 15 6.01 -9.34 13.99
C CYS A 15 5.48 -9.65 15.39
N ASN A 16 6.10 -9.08 16.42
CA ASN A 16 5.54 -9.13 17.76
C ASN A 16 4.34 -8.19 17.75
N TYR A 17 3.18 -8.73 17.41
CA TYR A 17 2.00 -7.93 17.14
C TYR A 17 1.38 -7.44 18.46
N ALA A 18 1.33 -6.13 18.66
CA ALA A 18 0.41 -5.52 19.61
C ALA A 18 -0.94 -5.39 18.90
N SER A 19 -1.98 -6.06 19.42
CA SER A 19 -3.33 -5.86 18.91
C SER A 19 -3.89 -4.57 19.49
N GLY A 20 -4.22 -3.64 18.61
CA GLY A 20 -4.79 -2.34 18.94
C GLY A 20 -5.39 -1.74 17.67
N LYS A 21 -6.56 -1.12 17.79
CA LYS A 21 -7.17 -0.40 16.67
C LYS A 21 -6.15 0.63 16.13
N PRO A 22 -5.89 0.67 14.81
CA PRO A 22 -4.95 1.65 14.26
C PRO A 22 -5.47 3.07 14.49
N ASP A 23 -4.55 3.98 14.78
CA ASP A 23 -4.72 5.42 14.77
C ASP A 23 -4.75 5.92 13.31
N LEU A 24 -5.92 6.42 12.94
CA LEU A 24 -6.25 6.87 11.59
C LEU A 24 -6.10 8.38 11.43
N ASP A 25 -5.56 9.09 12.44
CA ASP A 25 -5.36 10.52 12.36
C ASP A 25 -4.43 10.86 11.19
N VAL A 26 -4.87 11.83 10.39
CA VAL A 26 -4.13 12.26 9.20
C VAL A 26 -2.99 13.17 9.64
N VAL A 27 -1.76 12.73 9.43
CA VAL A 27 -0.55 13.52 9.71
C VAL A 27 -0.26 14.48 8.56
N SER A 28 -0.26 13.97 7.33
CA SER A 28 -0.03 14.80 6.14
C SER A 28 -0.53 14.10 4.89
N PHE A 29 -0.92 14.89 3.89
CA PHE A 29 -1.16 14.39 2.54
C PHE A 29 -0.68 15.41 1.51
N ILE A 30 -0.17 14.91 0.40
CA ILE A 30 0.24 15.68 -0.76
C ILE A 30 -0.38 15.02 -1.99
N CYS A 31 -1.10 15.80 -2.78
CA CYS A 31 -1.60 15.39 -4.09
C CYS A 31 -0.79 16.12 -5.17
N SER A 32 -0.54 15.47 -6.28
CA SER A 32 -0.04 16.14 -7.48
C SER A 32 -1.10 17.09 -8.04
N ASP A 33 -0.66 18.24 -8.56
CA ASP A 33 -1.53 19.16 -9.31
C ASP A 33 -1.87 18.60 -10.71
N THR A 34 -1.13 17.60 -11.17
CA THR A 34 -1.44 16.91 -12.43
C THR A 34 -2.55 15.88 -12.18
N LEU A 35 -3.61 15.97 -12.98
CA LEU A 35 -4.77 15.09 -12.88
C LEU A 35 -4.87 14.17 -14.09
N PHE A 36 -5.21 12.90 -13.86
CA PHE A 36 -5.62 11.98 -14.92
C PHE A 36 -7.12 12.15 -15.23
N SER A 37 -7.53 11.95 -16.48
CA SER A 37 -8.96 12.04 -16.85
C SER A 37 -9.76 10.80 -16.42
N GLY A 38 -11.10 10.90 -16.34
CA GLY A 38 -11.94 9.72 -16.03
C GLY A 38 -11.84 8.59 -17.07
N THR A 39 -11.50 8.95 -18.30
CA THR A 39 -11.27 8.03 -19.44
C THR A 39 -9.79 7.63 -19.60
N ASP A 40 -8.92 8.10 -18.71
CA ASP A 40 -7.48 7.85 -18.76
C ASP A 40 -7.16 6.38 -18.45
N VAL A 41 -6.22 5.80 -19.18
CA VAL A 41 -5.75 4.42 -18.95
C VAL A 41 -4.93 4.32 -17.67
N TYR A 42 -4.29 5.42 -17.24
CA TYR A 42 -3.55 5.51 -15.98
C TYR A 42 -4.46 5.30 -14.76
N ARG A 43 -5.75 5.66 -14.85
CA ARG A 43 -6.73 5.40 -13.79
C ARG A 43 -6.80 3.93 -13.40
N ALA A 44 -6.70 3.02 -14.38
CA ALA A 44 -6.71 1.59 -14.11
C ALA A 44 -5.45 1.15 -13.34
N SER A 45 -4.29 1.73 -13.68
CA SER A 45 -3.05 1.49 -12.96
C SER A 45 -3.09 1.99 -11.52
N VAL A 46 -3.67 3.17 -11.27
CA VAL A 46 -3.87 3.70 -9.92
C VAL A 46 -4.81 2.80 -9.12
N LEU A 47 -5.94 2.38 -9.70
CA LEU A 47 -6.89 1.51 -9.01
C LEU A 47 -6.25 0.18 -8.59
N GLU A 48 -5.56 -0.48 -9.51
CA GLU A 48 -4.90 -1.76 -9.21
C GLU A 48 -3.80 -1.59 -8.16
N VAL A 49 -2.98 -0.54 -8.28
CA VAL A 49 -1.93 -0.27 -7.28
C VAL A 49 -2.54 -0.05 -5.90
N VAL A 50 -3.55 0.80 -5.76
CA VAL A 50 -4.17 1.07 -4.45
C VAL A 50 -4.78 -0.21 -3.85
N LEU A 51 -5.51 -1.01 -4.65
CA LEU A 51 -6.06 -2.28 -4.19
C LEU A 51 -4.97 -3.26 -3.73
N GLN A 52 -3.89 -3.40 -4.50
CA GLN A 52 -2.80 -4.31 -4.16
C GLN A 52 -2.00 -3.83 -2.96
N LEU A 53 -1.90 -2.51 -2.73
CA LEU A 53 -1.28 -2.00 -1.51
C LEU A 53 -2.11 -2.34 -0.27
N GLN A 54 -3.45 -2.27 -0.34
CA GLN A 54 -4.35 -2.60 0.77
C GLN A 54 -4.21 -4.07 1.22
N VAL A 55 -4.12 -5.00 0.27
CA VAL A 55 -4.06 -6.45 0.57
C VAL A 55 -2.62 -6.99 0.67
N GLY A 56 -1.68 -6.42 -0.08
CA GLY A 56 -0.31 -6.91 -0.16
C GLY A 56 0.55 -6.44 1.01
N THR A 57 0.38 -5.22 1.49
CA THR A 57 1.14 -4.69 2.64
C THR A 57 1.00 -5.55 3.90
N PRO A 58 -0.21 -5.93 4.36
CA PRO A 58 -0.35 -6.80 5.52
C PRO A 58 0.16 -8.23 5.26
N ALA A 59 0.14 -8.71 4.01
CA ALA A 59 0.59 -10.05 3.65
C ALA A 59 2.11 -10.18 3.51
N TYR A 60 2.80 -9.09 3.12
CA TYR A 60 4.22 -9.10 2.76
C TYR A 60 5.08 -8.19 3.66
N GLY A 61 4.87 -8.29 4.97
CA GLY A 61 5.79 -7.72 5.97
C GLY A 61 5.61 -6.24 6.27
N CYS A 62 4.38 -5.72 6.18
CA CYS A 62 4.00 -4.35 6.54
C CYS A 62 4.71 -3.24 5.76
N ASN A 63 5.43 -3.58 4.68
CA ASN A 63 6.09 -2.65 3.78
C ASN A 63 6.17 -3.29 2.40
N TYR A 64 5.24 -2.92 1.53
CA TYR A 64 5.03 -3.57 0.25
C TYR A 64 5.11 -2.57 -0.89
N HIS A 65 5.85 -2.96 -1.93
CA HIS A 65 5.98 -2.21 -3.17
C HIS A 65 5.25 -2.96 -4.27
N PHE A 66 4.47 -2.24 -5.06
CA PHE A 66 3.74 -2.80 -6.17
C PHE A 66 3.71 -1.82 -7.34
N GLN A 67 3.69 -2.33 -8.56
CA GLN A 67 3.53 -1.50 -9.75
C GLN A 67 2.59 -2.20 -10.73
N PHE A 68 1.82 -1.41 -11.47
CA PHE A 68 0.93 -1.92 -12.51
C PHE A 68 0.99 -1.03 -13.75
N THR A 69 0.96 -1.66 -14.91
CA THR A 69 0.98 -0.98 -16.21
C THR A 69 -0.28 -1.31 -17.00
N SER A 70 -1.11 -0.30 -17.23
CA SER A 70 -2.28 -0.36 -18.09
C SER A 70 -1.99 0.42 -19.37
N ASN A 71 -1.99 -0.25 -20.53
CA ASN A 71 -1.76 0.38 -21.85
C ASN A 71 -0.56 1.35 -21.88
N SER A 72 0.58 0.89 -21.37
CA SER A 72 1.85 1.62 -21.26
C SER A 72 1.96 2.68 -20.15
N ASP A 73 0.87 3.00 -19.45
CA ASP A 73 0.92 3.93 -18.32
C ASP A 73 1.11 3.17 -16.99
N THR A 74 2.28 3.36 -16.37
CA THR A 74 2.69 2.63 -15.17
C THR A 74 2.51 3.46 -13.93
N CYS A 75 1.78 2.92 -12.94
CA CYS A 75 1.72 3.46 -11.60
C CYS A 75 2.64 2.64 -10.69
N TYR A 76 3.45 3.34 -9.89
CA TYR A 76 4.32 2.75 -8.87
C TYR A 76 3.72 3.09 -7.51
N GLY A 77 3.64 2.11 -6.63
CA GLY A 77 3.04 2.26 -5.31
C GLY A 77 3.86 1.62 -4.21
N ARG A 78 3.72 2.19 -3.02
CA ARG A 78 4.21 1.63 -1.76
C ARG A 78 3.16 1.83 -0.67
N GLY A 79 2.88 0.76 0.06
CA GLY A 79 2.11 0.76 1.29
C GLY A 79 3.02 0.38 2.45
N ALA A 80 2.87 1.04 3.59
CA ALA A 80 3.57 0.65 4.80
C ALA A 80 2.71 0.89 6.04
N CYS A 81 2.85 0.01 7.04
CA CYS A 81 2.25 0.12 8.36
C CYS A 81 3.36 0.13 9.41
N ASP A 82 3.06 0.58 10.63
CA ASP A 82 3.96 0.32 11.75
C ASP A 82 4.11 -1.21 11.95
N GLY A 83 5.35 -1.68 12.09
CA GLY A 83 5.71 -3.09 12.11
C GLY A 83 5.23 -3.84 13.36
N ALA A 84 4.59 -3.15 14.31
CA ALA A 84 3.97 -3.72 15.49
C ALA A 84 2.50 -4.15 15.29
N PHE A 85 1.86 -3.83 14.15
CA PHE A 85 0.43 -4.11 13.95
C PHE A 85 0.10 -5.48 13.40
N ALA A 86 -0.92 -6.14 13.98
CA ALA A 86 -1.49 -7.35 13.39
C ALA A 86 -1.88 -7.10 11.92
N PRO A 87 -1.81 -8.12 11.04
CA PRO A 87 -2.11 -7.92 9.62
C PRO A 87 -3.48 -7.27 9.36
N TRP A 88 -4.47 -7.59 10.19
CA TRP A 88 -5.81 -7.01 10.12
C TRP A 88 -5.85 -5.51 10.44
N ASP A 89 -5.07 -5.04 11.41
CA ASP A 89 -5.00 -3.62 11.79
C ASP A 89 -4.30 -2.82 10.67
N CYS A 90 -3.26 -3.39 10.06
CA CYS A 90 -2.60 -2.81 8.89
C CYS A 90 -3.55 -2.72 7.68
N GLU A 91 -4.31 -3.78 7.39
CA GLU A 91 -5.31 -3.79 6.32
C GLU A 91 -6.39 -2.72 6.56
N MET A 92 -6.90 -2.60 7.79
CA MET A 92 -7.88 -1.57 8.16
C MET A 92 -7.35 -0.16 7.93
N CYS A 93 -6.10 0.11 8.34
CA CYS A 93 -5.49 1.42 8.15
C CYS A 93 -5.33 1.77 6.66
N LEU A 94 -4.87 0.81 5.84
CA LEU A 94 -4.67 1.03 4.40
C LEU A 94 -5.99 1.15 3.63
N ASN A 95 -7.04 0.45 4.06
CA ASN A 95 -8.38 0.63 3.52
C ASN A 95 -8.90 2.05 3.77
N PHE A 96 -8.78 2.53 5.01
CA PHE A 96 -9.12 3.92 5.34
C PHE A 96 -8.28 4.92 4.54
N ALA A 97 -6.97 4.67 4.40
CA ALA A 97 -6.10 5.49 3.56
C ALA A 97 -6.59 5.54 2.11
N GLY A 98 -6.95 4.41 1.50
CA GLY A 98 -7.50 4.36 0.14
C GLY A 98 -8.80 5.18 -0.01
N ASP A 99 -9.73 5.03 0.93
CA ASP A 99 -10.99 5.80 0.94
C ASP A 99 -10.74 7.31 1.10
N TYR A 100 -9.83 7.69 2.01
CA TYR A 100 -9.44 9.08 2.23
C TYR A 100 -8.89 9.71 0.94
N LEU A 101 -8.03 8.98 0.22
CA LEU A 101 -7.43 9.44 -1.04
C LEU A 101 -8.46 9.61 -2.15
N GLY A 102 -9.44 8.71 -2.24
CA GLY A 102 -10.54 8.82 -3.20
C GLY A 102 -11.33 10.13 -3.07
N VAL A 103 -11.41 10.68 -1.85
CA VAL A 103 -12.10 11.95 -1.57
C VAL A 103 -11.16 13.15 -1.67
N ARG A 104 -9.92 13.03 -1.19
CA ARG A 104 -9.01 14.17 -0.96
C ARG A 104 -8.04 14.45 -2.09
N CYS A 105 -7.64 13.43 -2.84
CA CYS A 105 -6.79 13.55 -4.01
C CYS A 105 -7.50 12.97 -5.25
N PRO A 106 -8.71 13.46 -5.59
CA PRO A 106 -9.45 12.92 -6.72
C PRO A 106 -8.63 13.08 -7.98
N GLN A 107 -8.44 11.98 -8.70
CA GLN A 107 -7.78 11.95 -10.00
C GLN A 107 -6.31 12.41 -10.01
N SER A 108 -5.66 12.55 -8.86
CA SER A 108 -4.25 12.96 -8.79
C SER A 108 -3.33 11.88 -9.37
N VAL A 109 -2.38 12.26 -10.24
CA VAL A 109 -1.44 11.28 -10.83
C VAL A 109 -0.44 10.72 -9.83
N GLY A 110 -0.24 11.42 -8.71
CA GLY A 110 0.66 11.04 -7.64
C GLY A 110 0.15 11.51 -6.29
N VAL A 111 0.40 10.72 -5.26
CA VAL A 111 -0.10 10.95 -3.91
C VAL A 111 0.92 10.45 -2.90
N LYS A 112 1.09 11.22 -1.82
CA LYS A 112 1.73 10.76 -0.58
C LYS A 112 0.81 11.05 0.60
N LEU A 113 0.32 10.01 1.27
CA LEU A 113 -0.50 10.11 2.48
C LEU A 113 0.22 9.43 3.64
N GLN A 114 0.29 10.14 4.76
CA GLN A 114 0.73 9.64 6.05
C GLN A 114 -0.42 9.78 7.04
N LEU A 115 -0.93 8.64 7.52
CA LEU A 115 -1.70 8.54 8.75
C LEU A 115 -0.72 8.27 9.90
N GLN A 116 -1.19 8.28 11.14
CA GLN A 116 -0.31 7.94 12.27
C GLN A 116 0.32 6.55 12.09
N ASP A 117 -0.50 5.57 11.71
CA ASP A 117 -0.12 4.17 11.76
C ASP A 117 0.17 3.50 10.40
N CYS A 118 -0.17 4.17 9.30
CA CYS A 118 0.17 3.69 7.97
C CYS A 118 0.35 4.82 6.96
N ARG A 119 0.92 4.47 5.81
CA ARG A 119 1.12 5.38 4.68
C ARG A 119 0.89 4.67 3.36
N ILE A 120 0.37 5.44 2.40
CA ILE A 120 0.30 5.06 1.00
C ILE A 120 1.01 6.15 0.20
N ARG A 121 1.88 5.74 -0.70
CA ARG A 121 2.43 6.60 -1.74
C ARG A 121 2.28 5.93 -3.09
N PHE A 122 1.81 6.66 -4.09
CA PHE A 122 1.87 6.24 -5.48
C PHE A 122 2.27 7.40 -6.38
N GLU A 123 2.92 7.09 -7.50
CA GLU A 123 3.42 8.07 -8.47
C GLU A 123 3.42 7.45 -9.88
N SER A 124 3.41 8.31 -10.91
CA SER A 124 3.59 7.88 -12.32
C SER A 124 5.05 7.61 -12.69
N TYR A 125 5.96 7.71 -11.72
CA TYR A 125 7.38 7.46 -11.87
C TYR A 125 7.90 6.59 -10.72
N SER A 126 8.95 5.83 -10.98
CA SER A 126 9.58 5.00 -9.95
C SER A 126 10.25 5.86 -8.88
N PHE A 127 10.10 5.49 -7.61
CA PHE A 127 10.67 6.21 -6.47
C PHE A 127 11.26 5.25 -5.44
N VAL A 128 12.17 5.77 -4.61
CA VAL A 128 12.70 5.13 -3.41
C VAL A 128 12.41 6.04 -2.22
N GLU A 129 12.08 5.46 -1.07
CA GLU A 129 11.73 6.19 0.15
C GLU A 129 12.28 5.48 1.40
#